data_AF-G4RKE3-F1
#
_entry.id   AF-G4RKE3-F1
#
_cell.length_a   1.000
_cell.length_b   1.000
_cell.length_c   1.000
_cell.angle_alpha   90.00
_cell.angle_beta   90.00
_cell.angle_gamma   90.00
#
_symmetry.space_group_name_H-M   'P 1'
#
loop_
_entity.id
_entity.type
_entity.pdbx_description
1 polymer ?
#
loop_
_entity_poly.entity_id
_entity_poly.type
_entity_poly.pdbx_seq_one_letter_code
_entity_poly.pdbx_strand_id
1 'polypeptide(L)'
;MLLILIYSDDEKTSSKILEEVPHVEILRGVFVTWEQEEKVRRALERAKDKAISEWERRGEGPVLEFAVISLSDAQYNSIRHMVRRSLDGEAERVAAELRRLASDIRGRRRAVAELKARFSRLAREVSRLTTASAKLGLETSTLLDMLEAYKEANAEYLKLK
;
A
#
# COMPACT_ATOMS: atom_id res chain seq x y z
N MET A 1 -9.25 12.65 -8.07
CA MET A 1 -8.51 11.37 -8.03
C MET A 1 -7.36 11.47 -9.01
N LEU A 2 -6.20 10.92 -8.69
CA LEU A 2 -5.03 10.95 -9.58
C LEU A 2 -4.63 9.53 -9.97
N LEU A 3 -4.30 9.36 -11.25
CA LEU A 3 -3.56 8.20 -11.76
C LEU A 3 -2.10 8.60 -11.89
N ILE A 4 -1.21 7.78 -11.35
CA ILE A 4 0.23 7.97 -11.44
C ILE A 4 0.81 6.80 -12.22
N LEU A 5 1.58 7.11 -13.26
CA LEU A 5 2.38 6.14 -13.98
C LEU A 5 3.82 6.39 -13.59
N ILE A 6 4.55 5.33 -13.20
CA ILE A 6 5.97 5.37 -12.89
C ILE A 6 6.63 4.23 -13.66
N TYR A 7 7.58 4.59 -14.51
CA TYR A 7 8.47 3.66 -15.16
C TYR A 7 9.89 3.86 -14.63
N SER A 8 10.53 2.76 -14.26
CA SER A 8 11.96 2.73 -13.95
C SER A 8 12.54 1.37 -14.28
N ASP A 9 13.78 1.37 -14.76
CA ASP A 9 14.59 0.17 -14.96
C ASP A 9 15.13 -0.39 -13.63
N ASP A 10 15.10 0.41 -12.55
CA ASP A 10 15.32 -0.03 -11.18
C ASP A 10 14.00 -0.22 -10.42
N GLU A 11 13.57 -1.48 -10.31
CA GLU A 11 12.35 -1.90 -9.59
C GLU A 11 12.29 -1.45 -8.12
N LYS A 12 13.44 -1.32 -7.46
CA LYS A 12 13.47 -0.92 -6.05
C LYS A 12 13.21 0.57 -5.88
N THR A 13 13.49 1.35 -6.92
CA THR A 13 13.27 2.80 -6.92
C THR A 13 11.79 3.10 -7.10
N SER A 14 11.12 2.49 -8.08
CA SER A 14 9.69 2.77 -8.38
C SER A 14 8.73 2.56 -7.20
N SER A 15 8.88 1.47 -6.46
CA SER A 15 8.03 1.13 -5.30
C SER A 15 8.20 2.07 -4.10
N LYS A 16 9.34 2.76 -3.98
CA LYS A 16 9.64 3.65 -2.85
C LYS A 16 9.24 5.10 -3.06
N ILE A 17 9.05 5.52 -4.31
CA ILE A 17 8.77 6.94 -4.63
C ILE A 17 7.50 7.43 -3.95
N LEU A 18 6.50 6.57 -3.82
CA LEU A 18 5.20 6.90 -3.25
C LEU A 18 5.03 6.38 -1.81
N GLU A 19 6.10 6.02 -1.11
CA GLU A 19 6.02 5.46 0.26
C GLU A 19 5.29 6.39 1.24
N GLU A 20 5.45 7.71 1.08
CA GLU A 20 4.80 8.74 1.91
C GLU A 20 3.44 9.24 1.35
N VAL A 21 3.04 8.73 0.18
CA VAL A 21 1.82 9.14 -0.51
C VAL A 21 0.81 7.99 -0.41
N PRO A 22 -0.30 8.12 0.34
CA PRO A 22 -1.34 7.11 0.34
C PRO A 22 -1.84 6.78 -1.07
N HIS A 23 -1.71 5.52 -1.47
CA HIS A 23 -2.04 5.06 -2.83
C HIS A 23 -2.47 3.60 -2.85
N VAL A 24 -3.01 3.17 -3.99
CA VAL A 24 -3.24 1.76 -4.35
C VAL A 24 -2.51 1.51 -5.68
N GLU A 25 -1.63 0.52 -5.70
CA GLU A 25 -1.00 0.06 -6.95
C GLU A 25 -1.96 -0.91 -7.65
N ILE A 26 -2.45 -0.56 -8.84
CA ILE A 26 -3.42 -1.40 -9.58
C ILE A 26 -2.75 -2.34 -10.58
N LEU A 27 -1.58 -1.95 -11.07
CA LEU A 27 -0.66 -2.72 -11.90
C LEU A 27 0.75 -2.23 -11.57
N ARG A 28 1.76 -3.01 -11.92
CA ARG A 28 3.17 -2.62 -11.71
C ARG A 28 3.44 -1.22 -12.27
N GLY A 29 3.83 -0.29 -11.41
CA GLY A 29 4.12 1.10 -11.79
C GLY A 29 2.88 1.96 -12.09
N VAL A 30 1.67 1.46 -11.81
CA VAL A 30 0.41 2.18 -12.04
C VAL A 30 -0.32 2.32 -10.72
N PHE A 31 -0.45 3.56 -10.25
CA PHE A 31 -0.98 3.87 -8.92
C PHE A 31 -2.18 4.79 -9.01
N VAL A 32 -3.13 4.61 -8.08
CA VAL A 32 -4.26 5.51 -7.88
C VAL A 32 -4.14 6.14 -6.50
N THR A 33 -4.30 7.46 -6.42
CA THR A 33 -4.30 8.19 -5.16
C THR A 33 -5.40 9.25 -5.10
N TRP A 34 -5.88 9.48 -3.89
CA TRP A 34 -6.83 10.54 -3.54
C TRP A 34 -6.14 11.76 -2.91
N GLU A 35 -4.80 11.79 -2.88
CA GLU A 35 -4.02 12.92 -2.37
C GLU A 35 -4.02 14.10 -3.36
N GLN A 36 -3.59 15.26 -2.86
CA GLN A 36 -3.45 16.46 -3.67
C GLN A 36 -2.29 16.33 -4.66
N GLU A 37 -2.48 16.84 -5.88
CA GLU A 37 -1.48 16.79 -6.95
C GLU A 37 -0.14 17.39 -6.52
N GLU A 38 -0.15 18.50 -5.79
CA GLU A 38 1.03 19.15 -5.21
C GLU A 38 1.88 18.21 -4.33
N LYS A 39 1.22 17.35 -3.54
CA LYS A 39 1.93 16.40 -2.67
C LYS A 39 2.55 15.28 -3.50
N VAL A 40 1.82 14.78 -4.49
CA VAL A 40 2.29 13.74 -5.41
C VAL A 40 3.47 14.24 -6.23
N ARG A 41 3.36 15.44 -6.83
CA ARG A 41 4.43 16.05 -7.62
C ARG A 41 5.70 16.24 -6.82
N ARG A 42 5.61 16.78 -5.59
CA ARG A 42 6.78 16.92 -4.71
C ARG A 42 7.47 15.59 -4.41
N ALA A 43 6.72 14.49 -4.26
CA ALA A 43 7.31 13.16 -4.06
C ALA A 43 8.05 12.67 -5.31
N LEU A 44 7.43 12.83 -6.49
CA LEU A 44 8.02 12.44 -7.78
C LEU A 44 9.24 13.31 -8.16
N GLU A 45 9.21 14.61 -7.86
CA GLU A 45 10.32 15.54 -8.07
C GLU A 45 11.52 15.19 -7.20
N ARG A 46 11.31 14.91 -5.90
CA ARG A 46 12.39 14.43 -5.02
C ARG A 46 13.04 13.15 -5.56
N ALA A 47 12.25 12.24 -6.13
CA ALA A 47 12.78 11.03 -6.75
C ALA A 47 13.58 11.34 -8.03
N LYS A 48 13.11 12.27 -8.84
CA LYS A 48 13.80 12.74 -10.05
C LYS A 48 15.13 13.41 -9.71
N ASP A 49 15.16 14.32 -8.73
CA ASP A 49 16.37 15.01 -8.31
C ASP A 49 17.42 14.03 -7.79
N LYS A 50 16.97 13.01 -7.05
CA LYS A 50 17.84 11.92 -6.61
C LYS A 50 18.41 11.13 -7.79
N ALA A 51 17.57 10.77 -8.77
CA ALA A 51 18.04 10.06 -9.97
C ALA A 51 19.06 10.90 -10.74
N ILE A 52 18.80 12.20 -10.94
CA ILE A 52 19.74 13.14 -11.59
C ILE A 52 21.05 13.21 -10.81
N SER A 53 20.99 13.34 -9.49
CA SER A 53 22.20 13.40 -8.65
C SER A 53 23.06 12.13 -8.75
N GLU A 54 22.43 10.96 -8.95
CA GLU A 54 23.16 9.71 -9.17
C GLU A 54 23.85 9.71 -10.53
N TRP A 55 23.14 10.12 -11.58
CA TRP A 55 23.70 10.31 -12.93
C TRP A 55 24.90 11.26 -12.93
N GLU A 56 24.79 12.43 -12.29
CA GLU A 56 25.87 13.42 -12.22
C GLU A 56 27.10 12.90 -11.47
N ARG A 57 26.89 12.14 -10.38
CA ARG A 57 27.99 11.65 -9.54
C ARG A 57 28.71 10.44 -10.13
N ARG A 58 27.99 9.55 -10.82
CA ARG A 58 28.51 8.25 -11.26
C ARG A 58 28.68 8.12 -12.77
N GLY A 59 28.10 9.04 -13.55
CA GLY A 59 28.00 8.93 -15.00
C GLY A 59 26.94 7.92 -15.46
N GLU A 60 26.25 7.27 -14.52
CA GLU A 60 25.18 6.29 -14.73
C GLU A 60 24.13 6.43 -13.61
N GLY A 61 22.88 6.08 -13.90
CA GLY A 61 21.78 6.14 -12.93
C GLY A 61 20.53 5.47 -13.49
N PRO A 62 19.46 5.35 -12.68
CA PRO A 62 18.22 4.73 -13.13
C PRO A 62 17.56 5.60 -14.20
N VAL A 63 16.91 4.95 -15.17
CA VAL A 63 15.86 5.59 -15.97
C VAL A 63 14.66 5.77 -15.07
N LEU A 64 14.12 7.00 -15.03
CA LEU A 64 12.93 7.31 -14.26
C LEU A 64 12.02 8.24 -15.06
N GLU A 65 10.85 7.74 -15.40
CA GLU A 65 9.80 8.49 -16.07
C GLU A 65 8.51 8.39 -15.26
N PHE A 66 7.75 9.48 -15.22
CA PHE A 66 6.45 9.46 -14.57
C PHE A 66 5.44 10.39 -15.23
N ALA A 67 4.17 10.07 -15.02
CA ALA A 67 3.04 10.92 -15.38
C ALA A 67 2.05 11.01 -14.22
N VAL A 68 1.49 12.19 -14.01
CA VAL A 68 0.38 12.43 -13.06
C VAL A 68 -0.81 12.90 -13.87
N ILE A 69 -1.89 12.12 -13.82
CA ILE A 69 -3.09 12.34 -14.63
C ILE A 69 -4.26 12.53 -13.68
N SER A 70 -4.91 13.69 -13.75
CA SER A 70 -6.19 13.91 -13.08
C SER A 70 -7.29 13.11 -13.75
N LEU A 71 -7.98 12.27 -12.97
CA LEU A 71 -9.11 11.48 -13.45
C LEU A 71 -10.42 12.20 -13.12
N SER A 72 -11.28 12.34 -14.14
CA SER A 72 -12.70 12.59 -13.94
C SER A 72 -13.40 11.37 -13.31
N ASP A 73 -14.60 11.56 -12.77
CA ASP A 73 -15.38 10.46 -12.19
C ASP A 73 -15.66 9.34 -13.18
N ALA A 74 -15.95 9.68 -14.45
CA ALA A 74 -16.14 8.69 -15.51
C ALA A 74 -14.89 7.86 -15.77
N GLN A 75 -13.72 8.49 -15.80
CA GLN A 75 -12.43 7.80 -15.98
C GLN A 75 -12.04 6.98 -14.76
N TYR A 76 -12.31 7.46 -13.55
CA TYR A 76 -12.10 6.65 -12.35
C TYR A 76 -13.02 5.43 -12.35
N ASN A 77 -14.30 5.59 -12.69
CA ASN A 77 -15.26 4.51 -12.75
C ASN A 77 -14.89 3.42 -13.77
N SER A 78 -14.21 3.77 -14.87
CA SER A 78 -13.74 2.77 -15.83
C SER A 78 -12.62 1.89 -15.27
N ILE A 79 -11.75 2.41 -14.38
CA ILE A 79 -10.67 1.65 -13.74
C ILE A 79 -11.02 1.13 -12.34
N ARG A 80 -12.17 1.52 -11.78
CA ARG A 80 -12.58 1.20 -10.39
C ARG A 80 -12.56 -0.30 -10.09
N HIS A 81 -12.87 -1.13 -11.08
CA HIS A 81 -12.81 -2.59 -10.94
C HIS A 81 -11.37 -3.11 -10.72
N MET A 82 -10.36 -2.46 -11.30
CA MET A 82 -8.94 -2.79 -11.10
C MET A 82 -8.49 -2.38 -9.70
N VAL A 83 -8.89 -1.19 -9.26
CA VAL A 83 -8.63 -0.68 -7.90
C VAL A 83 -9.22 -1.64 -6.87
N ARG A 84 -10.48 -2.04 -7.06
CA ARG A 84 -11.16 -3.03 -6.21
C ARG A 84 -10.40 -4.34 -6.16
N ARG A 85 -10.00 -4.90 -7.31
CA ARG A 85 -9.26 -6.17 -7.36
C ARG A 85 -7.95 -6.09 -6.59
N SER A 86 -7.22 -4.99 -6.71
CA SER A 86 -5.96 -4.80 -5.99
C SER A 86 -6.19 -4.73 -4.48
N LEU A 87 -7.16 -3.94 -4.03
CA LEU A 87 -7.53 -3.87 -2.62
C LEU A 87 -8.00 -5.22 -2.07
N ASP A 88 -8.82 -5.95 -2.82
CA ASP A 88 -9.31 -7.28 -2.42
C ASP A 88 -8.12 -8.25 -2.26
N GLY A 89 -7.19 -8.28 -3.22
CA GLY A 89 -6.00 -9.13 -3.13
C GLY A 89 -5.09 -8.78 -1.93
N GLU A 90 -4.89 -7.50 -1.65
CA GLU A 90 -4.15 -7.06 -0.46
C GLU A 90 -4.87 -7.41 0.84
N ALA A 91 -6.20 -7.22 0.89
CA ALA A 91 -7.02 -7.54 2.05
C ALA A 91 -7.04 -9.04 2.35
N GLU A 92 -7.14 -9.91 1.33
CA GLU A 92 -7.04 -11.37 1.48
C GLU A 92 -5.70 -11.78 2.11
N ARG A 93 -4.60 -11.21 1.60
CA ARG A 93 -3.26 -11.48 2.13
C ARG A 93 -3.16 -11.06 3.60
N VAL A 94 -3.60 -9.85 3.94
CA VAL A 94 -3.56 -9.33 5.31
C VAL A 94 -4.45 -10.17 6.24
N ALA A 95 -5.66 -10.54 5.81
CA ALA A 95 -6.57 -11.40 6.57
C ALA A 95 -5.92 -12.77 6.87
N ALA A 96 -5.29 -13.39 5.87
CA ALA A 96 -4.57 -14.65 6.06
C ALA A 96 -3.38 -14.50 7.03
N GLU A 97 -2.62 -13.42 6.95
CA GLU A 97 -1.51 -13.15 7.86
C GLU A 97 -1.96 -12.91 9.31
N LEU A 98 -3.10 -12.23 9.50
CA LEU A 98 -3.73 -12.00 10.79
C LEU A 98 -4.22 -13.30 11.43
N ARG A 99 -4.89 -14.17 10.67
CA ARG A 99 -5.32 -15.50 11.14
C ARG A 99 -4.14 -16.37 11.53
N ARG A 100 -3.06 -16.36 10.73
CA ARG A 100 -1.81 -17.06 11.08
C ARG A 100 -1.21 -16.50 12.36
N LEU A 101 -1.19 -15.17 12.53
CA LEU A 101 -0.70 -14.53 13.75
C LEU A 101 -1.54 -14.95 14.97
N ALA A 102 -2.87 -14.94 14.88
CA ALA A 102 -3.76 -15.40 15.94
C ALA A 102 -3.46 -16.86 16.35
N SER A 103 -3.25 -17.74 15.35
CA SER A 103 -2.84 -19.13 15.58
C SER A 103 -1.48 -19.23 16.27
N ASP A 104 -0.48 -18.46 15.82
CA ASP A 104 0.86 -18.44 16.41
C ASP A 104 0.84 -17.97 17.88
N ILE A 105 -0.02 -17.00 18.21
CA ILE A 105 -0.23 -16.51 19.57
C ILE A 105 -0.84 -17.60 20.46
N ARG A 106 -1.93 -18.25 20.01
CA ARG A 106 -2.57 -19.35 20.74
C ARG A 106 -1.60 -20.49 21.00
N GLY A 107 -0.79 -20.84 20.00
CA GLY A 107 0.19 -21.92 20.09
C GLY A 107 1.51 -21.55 20.75
N ARG A 108 1.71 -20.28 21.15
CA ARG A 108 2.98 -19.75 21.70
C ARG A 108 4.20 -20.12 20.84
N ARG A 109 4.04 -20.12 19.51
CA ARG A 109 5.02 -20.67 18.56
C ARG A 109 6.22 -19.76 18.31
N ARG A 110 6.23 -18.54 18.87
CA ARG A 110 7.26 -17.51 18.67
C ARG A 110 7.44 -16.65 19.91
N ALA A 111 8.53 -15.87 19.93
CA ALA A 111 8.79 -14.91 21.00
C ALA A 111 7.72 -13.81 21.05
N VAL A 112 7.33 -13.39 22.25
CA VAL A 112 6.29 -12.36 22.46
C VAL A 112 6.62 -11.06 21.72
N ALA A 113 7.88 -10.61 21.77
CA ALA A 113 8.32 -9.39 21.09
C ALA A 113 8.09 -9.45 19.57
N GLU A 114 8.35 -10.60 18.95
CA GLU A 114 8.14 -10.81 17.51
C GLU A 114 6.66 -10.79 17.16
N LEU A 115 5.82 -11.45 17.96
CA LEU A 115 4.36 -11.46 17.79
C LEU A 115 3.78 -10.05 17.91
N LYS A 116 4.23 -9.27 18.91
CA LYS A 116 3.81 -7.88 19.09
C LYS A 116 4.21 -7.00 17.89
N ALA A 117 5.45 -7.12 17.42
CA ALA A 117 5.92 -6.38 16.24
C ALA A 117 5.14 -6.73 14.97
N ARG A 118 4.87 -8.02 14.73
CA ARG A 118 4.08 -8.49 13.60
C ARG A 118 2.62 -7.98 13.67
N PHE A 119 2.02 -7.98 14.86
CA PHE A 119 0.69 -7.40 15.07
C PHE A 119 0.66 -5.90 14.71
N SER A 120 1.61 -5.11 15.24
CA SER A 120 1.67 -3.67 14.94
C SER A 120 1.85 -3.37 13.45
N ARG A 121 2.63 -4.17 12.73
CA ARG A 121 2.77 -4.06 11.27
C ARG A 121 1.43 -4.32 10.57
N LEU A 122 0.77 -5.44 10.88
CA LEU A 122 -0.51 -5.80 10.27
C LEU A 122 -1.63 -4.80 10.62
N ALA A 123 -1.64 -4.25 11.83
CA ALA A 123 -2.60 -3.21 12.23
C ALA A 123 -2.46 -1.93 11.38
N ARG A 124 -1.22 -1.54 11.04
CA ARG A 124 -0.97 -0.42 10.12
C ARG A 124 -1.45 -0.74 8.71
N GLU A 125 -1.23 -1.97 8.23
CA GLU A 125 -1.74 -2.43 6.93
C GLU A 125 -3.27 -2.40 6.87
N VAL A 126 -3.96 -2.89 7.91
CA VAL A 126 -5.43 -2.80 8.05
C VAL A 126 -5.89 -1.35 8.00
N SER A 127 -5.30 -0.46 8.80
CA SER A 127 -5.66 0.96 8.83
C SER A 127 -5.48 1.64 7.47
N ARG A 128 -4.40 1.30 6.75
CA ARG A 128 -4.14 1.82 5.40
C ARG A 128 -5.23 1.37 4.43
N LEU A 129 -5.55 0.07 4.40
CA LEU A 129 -6.54 -0.50 3.48
C LEU A 129 -7.95 0.03 3.78
N THR A 130 -8.35 0.13 5.06
CA THR A 130 -9.65 0.71 5.44
C THR A 130 -9.76 2.18 5.02
N THR A 131 -8.70 2.95 5.22
CA THR A 131 -8.66 4.36 4.80
C THR A 131 -8.73 4.48 3.28
N ALA A 132 -7.96 3.68 2.55
CA ALA A 132 -7.98 3.64 1.10
C ALA A 132 -9.39 3.33 0.59
N SER A 133 -10.03 2.29 1.13
CA SER A 133 -11.37 1.89 0.75
C SER A 133 -12.40 3.00 0.96
N ALA A 134 -12.37 3.66 2.12
CA ALA A 134 -13.27 4.76 2.43
C ALA A 134 -13.07 5.95 1.46
N LYS A 135 -11.80 6.30 1.16
CA LYS A 135 -11.47 7.39 0.23
C LYS A 135 -11.83 7.09 -1.22
N LEU A 136 -11.81 5.81 -1.60
CA LEU A 136 -12.11 5.33 -2.94
C LEU A 136 -13.59 4.96 -3.13
N GLY A 137 -14.40 5.06 -2.07
CA GLY A 137 -15.82 4.69 -2.08
C GLY A 137 -16.02 3.22 -2.42
N LEU A 138 -15.16 2.36 -1.87
CA LEU A 138 -15.21 0.91 -2.06
C LEU A 138 -15.60 0.26 -0.74
N GLU A 139 -16.53 -0.69 -0.82
CA GLU A 139 -16.84 -1.60 0.28
C GLU A 139 -16.93 -2.99 -0.32
N THR A 140 -16.16 -3.92 0.24
CA THR A 140 -16.07 -5.29 -0.29
C THR A 140 -16.20 -6.28 0.86
N SER A 141 -16.76 -7.45 0.55
CA SER A 141 -16.83 -8.57 1.50
C SER A 141 -15.45 -8.99 2.00
N THR A 142 -14.44 -8.86 1.15
CA THR A 142 -13.05 -9.18 1.48
C THR A 142 -12.46 -8.23 2.53
N LEU A 143 -12.79 -6.95 2.48
CA LEU A 143 -12.40 -6.00 3.53
C LEU A 143 -13.10 -6.29 4.85
N LEU A 144 -14.37 -6.70 4.81
CA LEU A 144 -15.08 -7.14 6.01
C LEU A 144 -14.41 -8.38 6.63
N ASP A 145 -14.06 -9.37 5.81
CA ASP A 145 -13.32 -10.57 6.24
C ASP A 145 -11.98 -10.21 6.89
N MET A 146 -11.24 -9.26 6.31
CA MET A 146 -10.00 -8.74 6.88
C MET A 146 -10.23 -8.07 8.25
N LEU A 147 -11.31 -7.29 8.40
CA LEU A 147 -11.66 -6.64 9.67
C LEU A 147 -12.06 -7.67 10.74
N GLU A 148 -12.73 -8.75 10.36
CA GLU A 148 -13.04 -9.87 11.27
C GLU A 148 -11.76 -10.59 11.70
N ALA A 149 -10.87 -10.91 10.77
CA ALA A 149 -9.56 -11.49 11.07
C ALA A 149 -8.73 -10.57 12.00
N TYR A 150 -8.82 -9.25 11.81
CA TYR A 150 -8.17 -8.28 12.69
C TYR A 150 -8.74 -8.30 14.11
N LYS A 151 -10.07 -8.33 14.26
CA LYS A 151 -10.73 -8.44 15.57
C LYS A 151 -10.29 -9.70 16.30
N GLU A 152 -10.24 -10.84 15.61
CA GLU A 152 -9.77 -12.11 16.17
C GLU A 152 -8.30 -12.01 16.62
N ALA A 153 -7.41 -11.55 15.75
CA ALA A 153 -6.00 -11.40 16.06
C ALA A 153 -5.74 -10.41 17.20
N ASN A 154 -6.49 -9.31 17.27
CA ASN A 154 -6.41 -8.34 18.37
C ASN A 154 -6.82 -8.95 19.71
N ALA A 155 -7.90 -9.75 19.72
CA ALA A 155 -8.32 -10.45 20.94
C ALA A 155 -7.24 -11.43 21.44
N GLU A 156 -6.53 -12.11 20.55
CA GLU A 156 -5.38 -12.95 20.93
C GLU A 156 -4.18 -12.11 21.38
N TYR A 157 -3.87 -11.02 20.67
CA TYR A 157 -2.79 -10.10 21.02
C TYR A 157 -2.93 -9.54 22.44
N LEU A 158 -4.14 -9.17 22.86
CA LEU A 158 -4.40 -8.66 24.22
C LEU A 158 -4.12 -9.70 25.33
N LYS A 159 -4.00 -10.99 25.00
CA LYS A 159 -3.61 -12.05 25.95
C LYS A 159 -2.08 -12.15 26.12
N LEU A 160 -1.29 -11.53 25.24
CA LEU A 160 0.15 -11.43 25.35
C LEU A 160 0.52 -10.39 26.40
N LYS A 161 0.57 -10.81 27.67
CA LYS A 161 1.17 -10.02 28.76
C LYS A 161 2.65 -9.77 28.43
#